data_AF-A0A2I7KFJ5-F1
#
_entry.id   AF-A0A2I7KFJ5-F1
#
_cell.length_a   1.000
_cell.length_b   1.000
_cell.length_c   1.000
_cell.angle_alpha   90.00
_cell.angle_beta   90.00
_cell.angle_gamma   90.00
#
_symmetry.space_group_name_H-M   'P 1'
#
loop_
_entity.id
_entity.type
_entity.pdbx_description
1 polymer ?
#
loop_
_entity_poly.entity_id
_entity_poly.type
_entity_poly.pdbx_seq_one_letter_code
_entity_poly.pdbx_strand_id
1 'polypeptide(L)'
;MREHFRKKLNKLLSRSGDEEFTQLLWATHILQTENPDPARKFILPETIPDGAISAKMPSKYSIHKWEIETLANELMTVRKAKSKRNAPTRSLRWNHFGAAMDCVNWLRKLENVEYRIQKKRQDIFIEMGRIAARQFDWQRGFVNIPQFYRNAFVYGQGPCAVQFEETHGIPLNRFSQIGFMLFVSLTNFPVVRNDSMSVIK
;
A
#
# COMPACT_ATOMS: atom_id res chain seq x y z
N MET A 1 25.58 -10.16 -3.41
CA MET A 1 24.81 -9.17 -4.20
C MET A 1 23.38 -9.01 -3.70
N ARG A 2 22.57 -10.09 -3.57
CA ARG A 2 21.22 -10.05 -2.96
C ARG A 2 21.17 -9.34 -1.61
N GLU A 3 22.05 -9.75 -0.70
CA GLU A 3 22.14 -9.19 0.66
C GLU A 3 22.41 -7.68 0.68
N HIS A 4 23.12 -7.16 -0.33
CA HIS A 4 23.38 -5.73 -0.47
C HIS A 4 22.10 -4.96 -0.77
N PHE A 5 21.32 -5.40 -1.75
CA PHE A 5 20.06 -4.77 -2.13
C PHE A 5 19.02 -4.86 -1.01
N ARG A 6 18.93 -6.01 -0.34
CA ARG A 6 18.06 -6.20 0.83
C ARG A 6 18.44 -5.25 1.98
N LYS A 7 19.73 -5.13 2.31
CA LYS A 7 20.19 -4.18 3.33
C LYS A 7 19.90 -2.73 2.96
N LYS A 8 19.97 -2.36 1.68
CA LYS A 8 19.62 -1.00 1.21
C LYS A 8 18.13 -0.72 1.37
N LEU A 9 17.27 -1.63 0.90
CA LEU A 9 15.82 -1.51 1.06
C LEU A 9 15.41 -1.47 2.53
N ASN A 10 15.89 -2.42 3.35
CA ASN A 10 15.62 -2.46 4.78
C ASN A 10 16.12 -1.20 5.51
N LYS A 11 17.23 -0.60 5.07
CA LYS A 11 17.72 0.65 5.64
C LYS A 11 16.78 1.83 5.37
N LEU A 12 16.11 1.85 4.21
CA LEU A 12 15.09 2.85 3.90
C LEU A 12 13.83 2.61 4.74
N LEU A 13 13.29 1.38 4.71
CA LEU A 13 12.04 1.00 5.39
C LEU A 13 12.15 1.03 6.93
N SER A 14 13.32 0.70 7.48
CA SER A 14 13.54 0.77 8.94
C SER A 14 13.61 2.20 9.46
N ARG A 15 13.88 3.18 8.58
CA ARG A 15 14.00 4.60 8.94
C ARG A 15 12.75 5.41 8.60
N SER A 16 11.83 4.84 7.83
CA SER A 16 10.54 5.46 7.58
C SER A 16 9.64 5.27 8.80
N GLY A 17 8.89 6.32 9.15
CA GLY A 17 7.71 6.14 9.99
C GLY A 17 6.63 5.44 9.18
N ASP A 18 5.82 4.63 9.87
CA ASP A 18 4.82 3.79 9.22
C ASP A 18 3.73 4.63 8.56
N GLU A 19 3.31 5.70 9.24
CA GLU A 19 2.30 6.61 8.74
C GLU A 19 2.78 7.34 7.49
N GLU A 20 3.94 8.01 7.53
CA GLU A 20 4.41 8.82 6.41
C GLU A 20 4.71 7.95 5.18
N PHE A 21 5.23 6.74 5.40
CA PHE A 21 5.48 5.81 4.29
C PHE A 21 4.18 5.28 3.69
N THR A 22 3.19 4.94 4.53
CA THR A 22 1.89 4.47 4.04
C THR A 22 1.15 5.58 3.30
N GLN A 23 1.22 6.82 3.78
CA GLN A 23 0.70 7.99 3.07
C GLN A 23 1.39 8.20 1.73
N LEU A 24 2.71 8.04 1.65
CA LEU A 24 3.46 8.12 0.39
C LEU A 24 3.02 7.03 -0.61
N LEU A 25 2.87 5.79 -0.16
CA LEU A 25 2.39 4.68 -0.99
C LEU A 25 0.97 4.94 -1.50
N TRP A 26 0.07 5.39 -0.63
CA TRP A 26 -1.30 5.77 -0.99
C TRP A 26 -1.32 6.92 -2.00
N ALA A 27 -0.58 7.98 -1.75
CA ALA A 27 -0.56 9.16 -2.62
C ALA A 27 0.02 8.81 -4.00
N THR A 28 1.06 7.98 -4.03
CA THR A 28 1.66 7.46 -5.27
C THR A 28 0.65 6.63 -6.06
N HIS A 29 -0.11 5.76 -5.39
CA HIS A 29 -1.17 4.99 -6.03
C HIS A 29 -2.23 5.90 -6.66
N ILE A 30 -2.79 6.84 -5.87
CA ILE A 30 -3.86 7.74 -6.30
C ILE A 30 -3.39 8.65 -7.45
N LEU A 31 -2.15 9.13 -7.42
CA LEU A 31 -1.55 9.94 -8.49
C LEU A 31 -1.59 9.25 -9.87
N GLN A 32 -1.56 7.91 -9.88
CA GLN A 32 -1.59 7.10 -11.10
C GLN A 32 -2.99 6.61 -11.48
N THR A 33 -4.02 6.99 -10.73
CA THR A 33 -5.42 6.71 -11.09
C THR A 33 -6.00 7.79 -12.01
N GLU A 34 -7.29 7.65 -12.35
CA GLU A 34 -8.04 8.64 -13.14
C GLU A 34 -8.31 9.93 -12.37
N ASN A 35 -8.24 9.91 -11.03
CA ASN A 35 -8.46 11.07 -10.18
C ASN A 35 -7.23 11.33 -9.28
N PRO A 36 -6.23 12.09 -9.76
CA PRO A 36 -4.99 12.35 -9.02
C PRO A 36 -5.09 13.46 -7.97
N ASP A 37 -6.19 14.24 -7.96
CA ASP A 37 -6.33 15.43 -7.12
C ASP A 37 -6.17 15.19 -5.61
N PRO A 38 -6.69 14.08 -5.04
CA PRO A 38 -6.50 13.80 -3.61
C PRO A 38 -5.03 13.62 -3.21
N ALA A 39 -4.18 13.09 -4.11
CA ALA A 39 -2.76 12.84 -3.85
C ALA A 39 -1.92 14.13 -3.79
N ARG A 40 -2.34 15.20 -4.49
CA ARG A 40 -1.59 16.47 -4.58
C ARG A 40 -1.39 17.17 -3.24
N LYS A 41 -2.21 16.84 -2.23
CA LYS A 41 -2.09 17.36 -0.87
C LYS A 41 -0.96 16.71 -0.06
N PHE A 42 -0.51 15.52 -0.48
CA PHE A 42 0.45 14.70 0.27
C PHE A 42 1.82 14.61 -0.40
N ILE A 43 1.89 14.88 -1.71
CA ILE A 43 3.15 14.93 -2.46
C ILE A 43 3.40 16.37 -2.92
N LEU A 44 4.64 16.85 -2.73
CA LEU A 44 5.05 18.17 -3.20
C LEU A 44 4.95 18.24 -4.74
N PRO A 45 4.17 19.19 -5.31
CA PRO A 45 3.96 19.29 -6.76
C PRO A 45 5.26 19.40 -7.56
N GLU A 46 6.24 20.14 -7.05
CA GLU A 46 7.57 20.34 -7.67
C GLU A 46 8.37 19.03 -7.85
N THR A 47 8.02 18.00 -7.09
CA THR A 47 8.74 16.73 -7.07
C THR A 47 8.13 15.70 -8.02
N ILE A 48 6.97 16.01 -8.60
CA ILE A 48 6.22 15.13 -9.50
C ILE A 48 6.73 15.38 -10.92
N PRO A 49 7.39 14.39 -11.56
CA PRO A 49 7.82 14.54 -12.95
C PRO A 49 6.64 14.66 -13.92
N ASP A 50 6.81 15.45 -14.97
CA ASP A 50 5.87 15.50 -16.11
C ASP A 50 5.80 14.11 -16.76
N GLY A 51 4.69 13.40 -16.55
CA GLY A 51 4.49 12.02 -16.98
C GLY A 51 4.42 10.98 -15.86
N ALA A 52 4.51 11.38 -14.59
CA ALA A 52 4.17 10.54 -13.45
C ALA A 52 2.65 10.52 -13.15
N ILE A 53 1.96 11.61 -13.46
CA ILE A 53 0.50 11.73 -13.32
C ILE A 53 -0.18 10.79 -14.32
N SER A 54 -1.06 9.93 -13.82
CA SER A 54 -1.78 8.92 -14.62
C SER A 54 -0.85 8.04 -15.47
N ALA A 55 0.38 7.80 -14.98
CA ALA A 55 1.37 6.99 -15.67
C ALA A 55 0.87 5.54 -15.85
N LYS A 56 0.70 5.12 -17.11
CA LYS A 56 0.39 3.74 -17.49
C LYS A 56 1.65 3.00 -17.90
N MET A 57 1.61 1.67 -17.86
CA MET A 57 2.67 0.85 -18.45
C MET A 57 2.82 1.18 -19.95
N PRO A 58 4.04 1.29 -20.49
CA PRO A 58 5.35 1.00 -19.87
C PRO A 58 6.14 2.23 -19.36
N SER A 59 5.46 3.30 -18.89
CA SER A 59 6.14 4.54 -18.46
C SER A 59 7.23 4.30 -17.40
N LYS A 60 8.35 5.03 -17.52
CA LYS A 60 9.46 5.02 -16.55
C LYS A 60 9.01 5.38 -15.13
N TYR A 61 7.98 6.22 -15.02
CA TYR A 61 7.42 6.67 -13.74
C TYR A 61 6.27 5.79 -13.26
N SER A 62 5.87 4.76 -14.00
CA SER A 62 4.81 3.85 -13.56
C SER A 62 5.30 2.98 -12.39
N ILE A 63 4.50 2.97 -11.32
CA ILE A 63 4.71 2.14 -10.14
C ILE A 63 3.53 1.16 -10.11
N HIS A 64 3.82 -0.12 -10.12
CA HIS A 64 2.76 -1.11 -10.23
C HIS A 64 2.09 -1.34 -8.88
N LYS A 65 0.78 -1.63 -8.91
CA LYS A 65 -0.01 -1.89 -7.69
C LYS A 65 0.61 -3.00 -6.82
N TRP A 66 1.16 -4.04 -7.44
CA TRP A 66 1.86 -5.10 -6.70
C TRP A 66 3.16 -4.64 -6.03
N GLU A 67 3.86 -3.65 -6.58
CA GLU A 67 5.08 -3.09 -5.99
C GLU A 67 4.74 -2.28 -4.74
N ILE A 68 3.64 -1.55 -4.80
CA ILE A 68 3.07 -0.82 -3.65
C ILE A 68 2.70 -1.80 -2.54
N GLU A 69 1.97 -2.87 -2.88
CA GLU A 69 1.58 -3.91 -1.92
C GLU A 69 2.80 -4.62 -1.32
N THR A 70 3.79 -4.97 -2.15
CA THR A 70 5.04 -5.59 -1.68
C THR A 70 5.79 -4.67 -0.73
N LEU A 71 5.88 -3.37 -1.04
CA LEU A 71 6.52 -2.39 -0.15
C LEU A 71 5.75 -2.20 1.16
N ALA A 72 4.41 -2.20 1.13
CA ALA A 72 3.59 -2.13 2.33
C ALA A 72 3.82 -3.37 3.23
N ASN A 73 3.85 -4.56 2.65
CA ASN A 73 4.13 -5.79 3.39
C ASN A 73 5.56 -5.81 3.95
N GLU A 74 6.56 -5.39 3.18
CA GLU A 74 7.94 -5.28 3.65
C GLU A 74 8.08 -4.23 4.77
N LEU A 75 7.34 -3.11 4.71
CA LEU A 75 7.31 -2.13 5.79
C LEU A 75 6.92 -2.76 7.14
N MET A 76 5.86 -3.59 7.12
CA MET A 76 5.31 -4.25 8.31
C MET A 76 6.22 -5.34 8.88
N THR A 77 7.10 -5.92 8.05
CA THR A 77 8.02 -6.97 8.49
C THR A 77 9.40 -6.43 8.89
N VAL A 78 9.78 -5.25 8.40
CA VAL A 78 11.09 -4.65 8.71
C VAL A 78 11.09 -4.03 10.09
N ARG A 79 12.01 -4.50 10.94
CA ARG A 79 12.27 -3.90 12.26
C ARG A 79 12.70 -2.43 12.11
N LYS A 80 12.01 -1.55 12.83
CA LYS A 80 12.33 -0.12 12.87
C LYS A 80 13.68 0.15 13.54
N ALA A 81 14.43 1.06 12.93
CA ALA A 81 15.72 1.49 13.43
C ALA A 81 15.52 2.27 14.73
N LYS A 82 16.28 1.90 15.78
CA LYS A 82 16.28 2.69 17.02
C LYS A 82 16.84 4.08 16.73
N SER A 83 16.13 5.11 17.18
CA SER A 83 16.64 6.47 17.13
C SER A 83 17.96 6.56 17.90
N LYS A 84 19.03 7.02 17.26
CA LYS A 84 20.31 7.26 17.94
C LYS A 84 20.19 8.60 18.67
N ARG A 85 20.17 8.56 20.00
CA ARG A 85 19.95 9.71 20.90
C ARG A 85 20.74 10.99 20.54
N ASN A 86 21.94 10.85 19.94
CA ASN A 86 22.86 11.97 19.69
C ASN A 86 23.34 12.09 18.22
N ALA A 87 22.66 11.46 17.25
CA ALA A 87 23.05 11.59 15.84
C ALA A 87 21.89 12.12 15.00
N PRO A 88 22.11 13.10 14.10
CA PRO A 88 21.07 13.52 13.17
C PRO A 88 20.67 12.31 12.32
N THR A 89 19.45 11.85 12.52
CA THR A 89 18.90 10.77 11.70
C THR A 89 18.51 11.39 10.37
N ARG A 90 19.34 11.17 9.34
CA ARG A 90 18.98 11.54 7.96
C ARG A 90 17.77 10.71 7.54
N SER A 91 16.59 11.28 7.72
CA SER A 91 15.32 10.79 7.18
C SER A 91 15.19 11.24 5.74
N LEU A 92 14.60 10.40 4.89
CA LEU A 92 14.14 10.88 3.58
C LEU A 92 12.92 11.77 3.78
N ARG A 93 12.76 12.72 2.86
CA ARG A 93 11.54 13.50 2.78
C ARG A 93 10.47 12.64 2.11
N TRP A 94 9.61 12.04 2.92
CA TRP A 94 8.57 11.10 2.46
C TRP A 94 7.39 11.79 1.75
N ASN A 95 7.41 13.12 1.61
CA ASN A 95 6.50 13.90 0.78
C ASN A 95 7.02 14.15 -0.66
N HIS A 96 8.12 13.49 -1.06
CA HIS A 96 8.66 13.56 -2.43
C HIS A 96 8.31 12.29 -3.23
N PHE A 97 7.83 12.46 -4.47
CA PHE A 97 7.59 11.33 -5.37
C PHE A 97 8.87 10.50 -5.62
N GLY A 98 10.02 11.16 -5.67
CA GLY A 98 11.33 10.51 -5.80
C GLY A 98 11.62 9.47 -4.70
N ALA A 99 11.11 9.66 -3.48
CA ALA A 99 11.31 8.70 -2.39
C ALA A 99 10.58 7.37 -2.66
N ALA A 100 9.37 7.42 -3.22
CA ALA A 100 8.64 6.23 -3.63
C ALA A 100 9.37 5.51 -4.78
N MET A 101 9.80 6.27 -5.78
CA MET A 101 10.57 5.72 -6.90
C MET A 101 11.88 5.08 -6.45
N ASP A 102 12.60 5.66 -5.50
CA ASP A 102 13.81 5.06 -4.95
C ASP A 102 13.53 3.71 -4.31
N CYS A 103 12.50 3.61 -3.46
CA CYS A 103 12.08 2.37 -2.83
C CYS A 103 11.71 1.30 -3.87
N VAL A 104 10.89 1.66 -4.86
CA VAL A 104 10.49 0.77 -5.96
C VAL A 104 11.70 0.31 -6.77
N ASN A 105 12.63 1.21 -7.09
CA ASN A 105 13.85 0.85 -7.83
C ASN A 105 14.76 -0.09 -7.03
N TRP A 106 14.86 0.07 -5.71
CA TRP A 106 15.59 -0.87 -4.85
C TRP A 106 14.88 -2.22 -4.77
N LEU A 107 13.55 -2.24 -4.70
CA LEU A 107 12.75 -3.48 -4.75
C LEU A 107 12.97 -4.21 -6.08
N ARG A 108 12.81 -3.54 -7.23
CA ARG A 108 13.06 -4.09 -8.57
C ARG A 108 14.47 -4.68 -8.68
N LYS A 109 15.49 -3.98 -8.18
CA LYS A 109 16.89 -4.48 -8.16
C LYS A 109 17.05 -5.73 -7.30
N LEU A 110 16.39 -5.78 -6.13
CA LEU A 110 16.38 -6.94 -5.27
C LEU A 110 15.74 -8.14 -5.97
N GLU A 111 14.52 -7.98 -6.49
CA GLU A 111 13.78 -9.03 -7.20
C GLU A 111 14.55 -9.52 -8.43
N ASN A 112 15.17 -8.62 -9.22
CA ASN A 112 15.99 -9.00 -10.37
C ASN A 112 17.19 -9.88 -9.99
N VAL A 113 17.83 -9.61 -8.84
CA VAL A 113 18.95 -10.43 -8.37
C VAL A 113 18.47 -11.77 -7.83
N GLU A 114 17.35 -11.80 -7.11
CA GLU A 114 16.74 -13.05 -6.65
C GLU A 114 16.33 -13.93 -7.83
N TYR A 115 15.71 -13.33 -8.84
CA TYR A 115 15.37 -13.99 -10.09
C TYR A 115 16.62 -14.56 -10.79
N ARG A 116 17.72 -13.79 -10.87
CA ARG A 116 18.97 -14.29 -11.48
C ARG A 116 19.56 -15.51 -10.75
N ILE A 117 19.39 -15.59 -9.42
CA ILE A 117 19.83 -16.74 -8.63
C ILE A 117 18.94 -17.96 -8.92
N GLN A 118 17.62 -17.76 -9.00
CA GLN A 118 16.64 -18.81 -9.30
C GLN A 118 16.74 -19.34 -10.73
N LYS A 119 16.95 -18.47 -11.72
CA LYS A 119 17.08 -18.80 -13.15
C LYS A 119 18.16 -19.84 -13.45
N LYS A 120 19.19 -19.98 -12.60
CA LYS A 120 20.18 -21.04 -12.74
C LYS A 120 19.61 -22.46 -12.52
N ARG A 121 18.36 -22.60 -12.09
CA ARG A 121 17.80 -23.87 -11.59
C ARG A 121 16.42 -24.25 -12.15
N GLN A 122 15.76 -23.46 -13.02
CA GLN A 122 14.36 -23.75 -13.44
C GLN A 122 14.01 -23.39 -14.89
N ASP A 123 13.03 -24.13 -15.42
CA ASP A 123 12.37 -23.95 -16.72
C ASP A 123 11.51 -22.66 -16.73
N ILE A 124 11.43 -21.99 -17.88
CA ILE A 124 10.66 -20.75 -18.09
C ILE A 124 9.19 -20.95 -17.71
N PHE A 125 8.60 -22.12 -17.98
CA PHE A 125 7.20 -22.40 -17.66
C PHE A 125 6.93 -22.44 -16.15
N ILE A 126 7.90 -22.87 -15.35
CA ILE A 126 7.79 -22.87 -13.88
C ILE A 126 7.82 -21.43 -13.36
N GLU A 127 8.68 -20.59 -13.92
CA GLU A 127 8.75 -19.17 -13.57
C GLU A 127 7.49 -18.41 -13.99
N MET A 128 6.93 -18.72 -15.17
CA MET A 128 5.64 -18.18 -15.60
C MET A 128 4.53 -18.57 -14.62
N GLY A 129 4.49 -19.84 -14.21
CA GLY A 129 3.55 -20.33 -13.19
C GLY A 129 3.73 -19.59 -11.85
N ARG A 130 4.97 -19.36 -11.40
CA ARG A 130 5.27 -18.62 -10.16
C ARG A 130 4.81 -17.17 -10.21
N ILE A 131 5.02 -16.48 -11.33
CA ILE A 131 4.58 -15.09 -11.52
C ILE A 131 3.05 -15.03 -11.61
N ALA A 132 2.44 -15.94 -12.37
CA ALA A 132 0.98 -16.02 -12.51
C ALA A 132 0.27 -16.44 -11.21
N ALA A 133 0.94 -17.21 -10.34
CA ALA A 133 0.39 -17.64 -9.06
C ALA A 133 0.30 -16.52 -8.02
N ARG A 134 0.98 -15.37 -8.21
CA ARG A 134 0.72 -14.17 -7.39
C ARG A 134 -0.65 -13.61 -7.76
N GLN A 135 -1.69 -14.15 -7.13
CA GLN A 135 -3.02 -13.56 -7.15
C GLN A 135 -3.04 -12.39 -6.16
N PHE A 136 -3.29 -11.19 -6.67
CA PHE A 136 -3.44 -10.01 -5.84
C PHE A 136 -4.91 -9.63 -5.76
N ASP A 137 -5.38 -9.23 -4.58
CA ASP A 137 -6.79 -8.88 -4.38
C ASP A 137 -7.22 -7.70 -5.27
N TRP A 138 -6.30 -6.77 -5.58
CA TRP A 138 -6.59 -5.67 -6.50
C TRP A 138 -6.88 -6.13 -7.94
N GLN A 139 -6.45 -7.32 -8.37
CA GLN A 139 -6.75 -7.86 -9.71
C GLN A 139 -8.24 -8.20 -9.86
N ARG A 140 -8.90 -8.60 -8.77
CA ARG A 140 -10.35 -8.82 -8.71
C ARG A 140 -11.13 -7.54 -8.44
N GLY A 141 -10.43 -6.48 -8.03
CA GLY A 141 -10.99 -5.24 -7.53
C GLY A 141 -11.37 -5.35 -6.05
N PHE A 142 -11.02 -4.33 -5.26
CA PHE A 142 -11.41 -4.25 -3.84
C PHE A 142 -12.90 -4.00 -3.64
N VAL A 143 -13.57 -3.45 -4.66
CA VAL A 143 -15.01 -3.16 -4.66
C VAL A 143 -15.70 -4.17 -5.56
N ASN A 144 -16.23 -5.23 -4.95
CA ASN A 144 -17.01 -6.24 -5.65
C ASN A 144 -18.43 -6.27 -5.05
N ILE A 145 -19.35 -5.55 -5.71
CA ILE A 145 -20.75 -5.43 -5.27
C ILE A 145 -21.40 -6.81 -5.10
N PRO A 146 -21.29 -7.76 -6.06
CA PRO A 146 -21.82 -9.11 -5.88
C PRO A 146 -21.28 -9.82 -4.64
N GLN A 147 -19.97 -9.75 -4.38
CA GLN A 147 -19.35 -10.41 -3.24
C GLN A 147 -19.80 -9.78 -1.91
N PHE A 148 -19.86 -8.45 -1.86
CA PHE A 148 -20.39 -7.73 -0.70
C PHE A 148 -21.85 -8.09 -0.43
N TYR A 149 -22.71 -8.01 -1.46
CA TYR A 149 -24.12 -8.34 -1.33
C TYR A 149 -24.34 -9.78 -0.86
N ARG A 150 -23.62 -10.75 -1.46
CA ARG A 150 -23.69 -12.16 -1.05
C ARG A 150 -23.32 -12.33 0.42
N ASN A 151 -22.23 -11.70 0.86
CA ASN A 151 -21.77 -11.82 2.25
C ASN A 151 -22.77 -11.15 3.21
N ALA A 152 -23.24 -9.95 2.88
CA ALA A 152 -24.23 -9.24 3.68
C ALA A 152 -25.55 -10.00 3.78
N PHE A 153 -26.00 -10.63 2.69
CA PHE A 153 -27.23 -11.43 2.68
C PHE A 153 -27.08 -12.74 3.46
N VAL A 154 -25.98 -13.47 3.28
CA VAL A 154 -25.77 -14.77 3.96
C VAL A 154 -25.57 -14.56 5.47
N TYR A 155 -24.74 -13.60 5.87
CA TYR A 155 -24.36 -13.41 7.28
C TYR A 155 -25.24 -12.40 8.02
N GLY A 156 -25.97 -11.54 7.30
CA GLY A 156 -26.80 -10.50 7.89
C GLY A 156 -28.17 -10.95 8.38
N GLN A 157 -28.46 -12.25 8.32
CA GLN A 157 -29.74 -12.80 8.74
C GLN A 157 -29.59 -14.03 9.62
N GLY A 158 -30.64 -14.31 10.38
CA GLY A 158 -30.78 -15.55 11.14
C GLY A 158 -29.72 -15.71 12.25
N PRO A 159 -29.37 -16.97 12.58
CA PRO A 159 -28.46 -17.28 13.68
C PRO A 159 -27.06 -16.66 13.55
N CYS A 160 -26.56 -16.49 12.31
CA CYS A 160 -25.25 -15.90 12.07
C CYS A 160 -25.15 -14.45 12.53
N ALA A 161 -26.19 -13.65 12.25
CA ALA A 161 -26.24 -12.26 12.68
C ALA A 161 -26.30 -12.14 14.21
N VAL A 162 -27.10 -12.99 14.85
CA VAL A 162 -27.21 -13.05 16.32
C VAL A 162 -25.87 -13.42 16.95
N GLN A 163 -25.23 -14.49 16.47
CA GLN A 163 -23.92 -14.91 16.97
C GLN A 163 -22.84 -13.83 16.81
N PHE A 164 -22.85 -13.12 15.68
CA PHE A 164 -21.92 -12.01 15.43
C PHE A 164 -22.12 -10.87 16.45
N GLU A 165 -23.38 -10.49 16.69
CA GLU A 165 -23.72 -9.44 17.64
C GLU A 165 -23.38 -9.84 19.08
N GLU A 166 -23.64 -11.09 19.48
CA GLU A 166 -23.24 -11.61 20.79
C GLU A 166 -21.71 -11.61 20.98
N THR A 167 -20.95 -11.89 19.92
CA THR A 167 -19.48 -11.98 19.98
C THR A 167 -18.81 -10.61 19.97
N HIS A 168 -19.33 -9.66 19.18
CA HIS A 168 -18.66 -8.37 18.93
C HIS A 168 -19.39 -7.15 19.53
N GLY A 169 -20.60 -7.33 20.07
CA GLY A 169 -21.39 -6.26 20.67
C GLY A 169 -21.92 -5.23 19.68
N ILE A 170 -21.88 -5.51 18.38
CA ILE A 170 -22.39 -4.63 17.32
C ILE A 170 -23.20 -5.43 16.29
N PRO A 171 -24.33 -4.88 15.81
CA PRO A 171 -25.09 -5.55 14.76
C PRO A 171 -24.36 -5.47 13.43
N LEU A 172 -24.53 -6.50 12.58
CA LEU A 172 -23.82 -6.59 11.30
C LEU A 172 -24.08 -5.38 10.39
N ASN A 173 -25.30 -4.85 10.38
CA ASN A 173 -25.63 -3.66 9.60
C ASN A 173 -24.78 -2.45 10.01
N ARG A 174 -24.54 -2.27 11.32
CA ARG A 174 -23.70 -1.18 11.82
C ARG A 174 -22.23 -1.41 11.45
N PHE A 175 -21.77 -2.65 11.53
CA PHE A 175 -20.44 -3.03 11.06
C PHE A 175 -20.24 -2.71 9.57
N SER A 176 -21.18 -3.10 8.71
CA SER A 176 -21.14 -2.79 7.27
C SER A 176 -21.16 -1.29 6.99
N GLN A 177 -21.97 -0.51 7.71
CA GLN A 177 -22.00 0.95 7.60
C GLN A 177 -20.64 1.57 7.96
N ILE A 178 -20.03 1.14 9.07
CA ILE A 178 -18.69 1.62 9.48
C ILE A 178 -17.65 1.26 8.42
N GLY A 179 -17.68 0.03 7.90
CA GLY A 179 -16.80 -0.39 6.82
C GLY A 179 -16.92 0.48 5.57
N PHE A 180 -18.15 0.82 5.17
CA PHE A 180 -18.40 1.71 4.04
C PHE A 180 -17.92 3.16 4.32
N MET A 181 -18.15 3.68 5.52
CA MET A 181 -17.63 5.00 5.93
C MET A 181 -16.11 5.05 5.87
N LEU A 182 -15.44 4.02 6.39
CA LEU A 182 -13.99 3.89 6.31
C LEU A 182 -13.52 3.81 4.86
N PHE A 183 -14.19 3.02 4.02
CA PHE A 183 -13.86 2.91 2.60
C PHE A 183 -13.95 4.26 1.87
N VAL A 184 -15.05 5.00 2.04
CA VAL A 184 -15.24 6.32 1.42
C VAL A 184 -14.23 7.34 1.96
N SER A 185 -13.97 7.33 3.26
CA SER A 185 -12.96 8.20 3.88
C SER A 185 -11.56 7.91 3.32
N LEU A 186 -11.18 6.63 3.26
CA LEU A 186 -9.85 6.18 2.84
C LEU A 186 -9.60 6.28 1.33
N THR A 187 -10.68 6.39 0.54
CA THR A 187 -10.59 6.68 -0.88
C THR A 187 -10.15 8.13 -1.13
N ASN A 188 -10.55 9.05 -0.25
CA ASN A 188 -10.29 10.49 -0.41
C ASN A 188 -9.10 10.98 0.42
N PHE A 189 -8.79 10.30 1.52
CA PHE A 189 -7.73 10.66 2.45
C PHE A 189 -7.00 9.41 2.93
N PRO A 190 -5.67 9.41 3.07
CA PRO A 190 -4.93 8.26 3.59
C PRO A 190 -5.15 8.02 5.10
N VAL A 191 -5.79 8.96 5.79
CA VAL A 191 -6.04 8.91 7.24
C VAL A 191 -7.48 9.38 7.50
N VAL A 192 -8.18 8.68 8.38
CA VAL A 192 -9.51 9.10 8.86
C VAL A 192 -9.32 10.31 9.79
N ARG A 193 -9.88 11.45 9.41
CA ARG A 193 -9.89 12.64 10.27
C ARG A 193 -11.01 12.49 11.29
N ASN A 194 -10.68 12.66 12.56
CA ASN A 194 -11.69 12.74 13.61
C ASN A 194 -12.14 14.20 13.67
N ASP A 195 -13.38 14.49 13.25
CA ASP A 195 -13.92 15.86 13.21
C ASP A 195 -14.04 16.50 14.61
N SER A 196 -13.83 15.73 15.68
CA SER A 196 -13.78 16.18 17.07
C SER A 196 -12.59 17.08 17.43
N MET A 197 -11.63 17.31 16.52
CA MET A 197 -10.56 18.31 16.67
C MET A 197 -10.80 19.63 15.92
N SER A 198 -12.02 19.91 15.47
CA SER A 198 -12.40 21.21 14.87
C SER A 198 -12.86 22.27 15.90
N VAL A 199 -12.57 22.05 17.18
CA VAL A 199 -12.65 23.10 18.21
C VAL A 199 -11.28 23.18 18.87
N ILE A 200 -10.45 24.13 18.42
CA ILE A 200 -9.61 25.03 19.22
C ILE A 200 -8.78 25.88 18.22
N LYS A 201 -9.17 27.17 18.20
CA LYS A 201 -8.53 28.38 17.63
C LYS A 201 -8.60 28.59 16.11
#